data_AF-A0A497NM86-F1
#
_entry.id   AF-A0A497NM86-F1
#
_cell.length_a   1.000
_cell.length_b   1.000
_cell.length_c   1.000
_cell.angle_alpha   90.00
_cell.angle_beta   90.00
_cell.angle_gamma   90.00
#
_symmetry.space_group_name_H-M   'P 1'
#
loop_
_entity.id
_entity.type
_entity.pdbx_description
1 polymer ?
#
loop_
_entity_poly.entity_id
_entity_poly.type
_entity_poly.pdbx_seq_one_letter_code
_entity_poly.pdbx_strand_id
1 'polypeptide(L)'
;MWAGLGSGLRPYDPLADASQPVGALVFGPNISRRLGRVLGINILPPGRVMCTYRCAYCPLAHAVELVDPRTARASASWPTPEQVAGALAQVLEELAPSYALDALVLIGNGEPTLHPRLPEVVEALRKAGEAHAPGAELVVFTNSSLLAEKRVLEALALADQVVAKLDAVDEGLRQAINRPHPSLARLPRVLEALLALRRALSELGGRLVVSITLLELPSGLTNAKEKHLRQLGAFLSLLSPEQVHLEMPLLPPGSPAQASPRHEVARAALRLAEGLGDERVFVLAGTSLPVPARLLRKAGISPPPSEGRRRPPEAALLLLEGPGGRTRLRILEVLAARRMNCHQVAKATGISWWTAQKHLQRLLEAGLVRTVPLGRRTYYAITPAGLTALEAIRADEGRGQPPTRLL
;
A
#
# COMPACT_ATOMS: atom_id res chain seq x y z
N MET A 1 -0.95 40.62 -3.28
CA MET A 1 -2.23 41.26 -2.95
C MET A 1 -3.29 40.57 -3.80
N TRP A 2 -3.85 39.45 -3.31
CA TRP A 2 -4.71 38.56 -4.09
C TRP A 2 -6.15 39.05 -4.00
N ALA A 3 -6.56 39.94 -4.89
CA ALA A 3 -7.95 40.36 -5.00
C ALA A 3 -8.36 40.40 -6.47
N GLY A 4 -9.41 39.64 -6.80
CA GLY A 4 -10.18 39.81 -8.02
C GLY A 4 -10.15 38.61 -8.95
N LEU A 5 -11.13 37.72 -8.81
CA LEU A 5 -12.04 37.27 -9.87
C LEU A 5 -13.19 36.51 -9.19
N GLY A 6 -14.43 36.98 -9.41
CA GLY A 6 -15.64 36.59 -8.72
C GLY A 6 -16.03 35.11 -8.86
N SER A 7 -15.47 34.28 -8.00
CA SER A 7 -16.01 32.98 -7.62
C SER A 7 -16.00 32.93 -6.10
N GLY A 8 -17.01 32.35 -5.44
CA GLY A 8 -17.08 32.22 -3.98
C GLY A 8 -15.98 31.33 -3.36
N LEU A 9 -14.87 31.11 -4.06
CA LEU A 9 -13.72 30.32 -3.66
C LEU A 9 -12.71 31.25 -2.98
N ARG A 10 -12.35 30.92 -1.74
CA ARG A 10 -11.29 31.64 -1.03
C ARG A 10 -9.95 31.47 -1.75
N PRO A 11 -9.07 32.49 -1.75
CA PRO A 11 -7.69 32.33 -2.20
C PRO A 11 -7.04 31.13 -1.49
N TYR A 12 -6.19 30.39 -2.20
CA TYR A 12 -5.42 29.31 -1.58
C TYR A 12 -4.55 29.90 -0.46
N ASP A 13 -4.77 29.43 0.75
CA ASP A 13 -3.96 29.79 1.91
C ASP A 13 -3.02 28.60 2.22
N PRO A 14 -1.70 28.77 2.01
CA PRO A 14 -0.72 27.71 2.27
C PRO A 14 -0.61 27.35 3.77
N LEU A 15 -1.13 28.19 4.66
CA LEU A 15 -1.20 27.97 6.10
C LEU A 15 -2.57 27.43 6.56
N ALA A 16 -3.56 27.40 5.65
CA ALA A 16 -4.87 26.84 5.95
C ALA A 16 -4.86 25.30 5.93
N ASP A 17 -5.92 24.74 6.50
CA ASP A 17 -6.17 23.31 6.49
C ASP A 17 -6.18 22.76 5.04
N ALA A 18 -5.41 21.69 4.81
CA ALA A 18 -5.32 20.98 3.53
C ALA A 18 -6.66 20.38 3.06
N SER A 19 -7.73 20.55 3.85
CA SER A 19 -9.11 20.23 3.50
C SER A 19 -9.76 21.23 2.52
N GLN A 20 -9.14 22.38 2.23
CA GLN A 20 -9.76 23.36 1.32
C GLN A 20 -9.48 23.07 -0.17
N PRO A 21 -10.51 23.07 -1.04
CA PRO A 21 -10.31 23.03 -2.49
C PRO A 21 -9.56 24.27 -3.00
N VAL A 22 -8.62 24.05 -3.92
CA VAL A 22 -7.87 25.10 -4.60
C VAL A 22 -8.73 25.74 -5.70
N GLY A 23 -8.95 27.05 -5.62
CA GLY A 23 -9.70 27.79 -6.64
C GLY A 23 -8.90 28.24 -7.86
N ALA A 24 -7.56 28.24 -7.78
CA ALA A 24 -6.66 28.70 -8.84
C ALA A 24 -6.06 27.51 -9.65
N LEU A 25 -5.62 27.80 -10.87
CA LEU A 25 -4.84 26.83 -11.68
C LEU A 25 -3.43 26.66 -11.13
N VAL A 26 -2.87 27.71 -10.53
CA VAL A 26 -1.52 27.76 -10.00
C VAL A 26 -1.59 28.31 -8.58
N PHE A 27 -0.90 27.67 -7.64
CA PHE A 27 -0.98 28.00 -6.23
C PHE A 27 0.34 27.75 -5.49
N GLY A 28 0.56 28.50 -4.40
CA GLY A 28 1.85 28.58 -3.72
C GLY A 28 2.50 29.96 -3.93
N PRO A 29 3.84 30.08 -3.86
CA PRO A 29 4.83 29.00 -3.67
C PRO A 29 4.74 28.33 -2.29
N ASN A 30 5.25 27.11 -2.19
CA ASN A 30 5.24 26.29 -0.97
C ASN A 30 6.62 25.64 -0.73
N ILE A 31 6.92 25.31 0.52
CA ILE A 31 8.06 24.44 0.86
C ILE A 31 7.56 23.01 1.05
N SER A 32 7.78 22.17 0.04
CA SER A 32 7.58 20.74 0.11
C SER A 32 8.67 20.08 0.93
N ARG A 33 8.27 19.31 1.94
CA ARG A 33 9.19 18.46 2.72
C ARG A 33 9.93 17.40 1.86
N ARG A 34 9.49 17.13 0.63
CA ARG A 34 10.09 16.14 -0.28
C ARG A 34 10.81 16.75 -1.47
N LEU A 35 10.33 17.91 -1.93
CA LEU A 35 10.68 18.47 -3.24
C LEU A 35 11.27 19.87 -3.15
N GLY A 36 11.51 20.39 -1.93
CA GLY A 36 12.02 21.75 -1.76
C GLY A 36 10.97 22.82 -2.08
N ARG A 37 11.37 23.90 -2.73
CA ARG A 37 10.53 25.04 -3.12
C ARG A 37 9.70 24.68 -4.34
N VAL A 38 8.37 24.70 -4.20
CA VAL A 38 7.47 24.21 -5.24
C VAL A 38 6.35 25.18 -5.57
N LEU A 39 5.84 25.04 -6.79
CA LEU A 39 4.59 25.65 -7.23
C LEU A 39 3.59 24.54 -7.57
N GLY A 40 2.39 24.60 -7.00
CA GLY A 40 1.33 23.64 -7.26
C GLY A 40 0.52 24.04 -8.49
N ILE A 41 0.14 23.05 -9.31
CA ILE A 41 -0.62 23.23 -10.54
C ILE A 41 -1.86 22.34 -10.48
N ASN A 42 -3.03 22.96 -10.33
CA ASN A 42 -4.32 22.29 -10.33
C ASN A 42 -4.98 22.38 -11.71
N ILE A 43 -5.01 21.26 -12.43
CA ILE A 43 -5.60 21.19 -13.78
C ILE A 43 -7.04 20.67 -13.77
N LEU A 44 -7.65 20.52 -12.59
CA LEU A 44 -9.06 20.16 -12.49
C LEU A 44 -9.94 21.40 -12.67
N PRO A 45 -11.23 21.23 -13.02
CA PRO A 45 -12.16 22.35 -13.10
C PRO A 45 -12.13 23.17 -11.80
N PRO A 46 -11.94 24.50 -11.87
CA PRO A 46 -11.82 25.36 -10.68
C PRO A 46 -12.95 25.14 -9.68
N GLY A 47 -12.59 25.00 -8.40
CA GLY A 47 -13.55 24.79 -7.31
C GLY A 47 -14.20 23.40 -7.24
N ARG A 48 -13.98 22.51 -8.20
CA ARG A 48 -14.45 21.13 -8.12
C ARG A 48 -13.35 20.22 -7.60
N VAL A 49 -13.74 19.28 -6.75
CA VAL A 49 -12.87 18.20 -6.29
C VAL A 49 -13.29 16.91 -6.99
N MET A 50 -12.59 16.52 -8.06
CA MET A 50 -12.95 15.36 -8.89
C MET A 50 -11.89 14.28 -8.79
N CYS A 51 -12.26 13.09 -8.33
CA CYS A 51 -11.31 12.00 -8.18
C CYS A 51 -11.94 10.67 -8.55
N THR A 52 -11.12 9.77 -9.05
CA THR A 52 -11.51 8.37 -9.30
C THR A 52 -11.56 7.56 -8.01
N TYR A 53 -10.93 8.03 -6.93
CA TYR A 53 -10.88 7.40 -5.61
C TYR A 53 -11.51 8.30 -4.55
N ARG A 54 -12.16 7.71 -3.52
CA ARG A 54 -12.61 8.41 -2.31
C ARG A 54 -11.86 7.89 -1.08
N CYS A 55 -10.54 8.07 -1.08
CA CYS A 55 -9.65 7.49 -0.06
C CYS A 55 -10.11 7.88 1.36
N ALA A 56 -10.10 6.92 2.29
CA ALA A 56 -10.58 7.10 3.66
C ALA A 56 -9.82 8.18 4.47
N TYR A 57 -8.61 8.52 4.03
CA TYR A 57 -7.71 9.48 4.67
C TYR A 57 -7.58 10.81 3.88
N CYS A 58 -8.27 10.97 2.75
CA CYS A 58 -8.11 12.16 1.92
C CYS A 58 -8.62 13.42 2.65
N PRO A 59 -7.82 14.49 2.78
CA PRO A 59 -8.28 15.76 3.37
C PRO A 59 -9.50 16.35 2.67
N LEU A 60 -9.58 16.14 1.35
CA LEU A 60 -10.68 16.62 0.51
C LEU A 60 -11.88 15.67 0.46
N ALA A 61 -11.90 14.56 1.22
CA ALA A 61 -12.91 13.50 1.09
C ALA A 61 -14.36 14.00 1.22
N HIS A 62 -14.59 15.08 1.99
CA HIS A 62 -15.90 15.69 2.19
C HIS A 62 -16.42 16.42 0.94
N ALA A 63 -15.52 16.92 0.08
CA ALA A 63 -15.84 17.64 -1.15
C ALA A 63 -15.65 16.78 -2.41
N VAL A 64 -14.99 15.61 -2.31
CA VAL A 64 -14.74 14.73 -3.45
C VAL A 64 -16.05 14.33 -4.14
N GLU A 65 -16.10 14.60 -5.43
CA GLU A 65 -16.96 13.96 -6.40
C GLU A 65 -16.25 12.71 -6.92
N LEU A 66 -16.83 11.54 -6.63
CA LEU A 66 -16.29 10.26 -7.08
C LEU A 66 -16.79 10.01 -8.51
N VAL A 67 -15.89 10.05 -9.48
CA VAL A 67 -16.28 10.11 -10.89
C VAL A 67 -15.86 8.91 -11.72
N ASP A 68 -16.68 8.58 -12.71
CA ASP A 68 -16.26 7.78 -13.86
C ASP A 68 -15.39 8.64 -14.80
N PRO A 69 -14.20 8.15 -15.22
CA PRO A 69 -13.31 8.93 -16.09
C PRO A 69 -13.92 9.34 -17.43
N ARG A 70 -14.77 8.51 -18.03
CA ARG A 70 -15.33 8.77 -19.37
C ARG A 70 -16.36 9.87 -19.31
N THR A 71 -17.27 9.81 -18.34
CA THR A 71 -18.31 10.84 -18.18
C THR A 71 -17.72 12.16 -17.69
N ALA A 72 -16.78 12.13 -16.74
CA ALA A 72 -16.12 13.33 -16.20
C ALA A 72 -15.42 14.17 -17.29
N ARG A 73 -14.76 13.50 -18.24
CA ARG A 73 -14.06 14.15 -19.35
C ARG A 73 -15.01 14.87 -20.31
N ALA A 74 -16.25 14.40 -20.44
CA ALA A 74 -17.24 14.98 -21.34
C ALA A 74 -18.09 16.09 -20.71
N SER A 75 -18.27 16.08 -19.38
CA SER A 75 -19.28 16.92 -18.71
C SER A 75 -18.72 18.12 -17.95
N ALA A 76 -17.41 18.23 -17.78
CA ALA A 76 -16.80 19.28 -16.98
C ALA A 76 -16.10 20.36 -17.81
N SER A 77 -16.05 21.58 -17.28
CA SER A 77 -15.30 22.70 -17.85
C SER A 77 -13.82 22.54 -17.48
N TRP A 78 -13.07 21.81 -18.30
CA TRP A 78 -11.65 21.57 -18.10
C TRP A 78 -10.82 22.78 -18.57
N PRO A 79 -9.81 23.22 -17.79
CA PRO A 79 -8.87 24.24 -18.24
C PRO A 79 -8.16 23.81 -19.52
N THR A 80 -7.98 24.72 -20.48
CA THR A 80 -7.19 24.38 -21.68
C THR A 80 -5.69 24.37 -21.37
N PRO A 81 -4.86 23.62 -22.13
CA PRO A 81 -3.40 23.67 -21.98
C PRO A 81 -2.84 25.10 -22.05
N GLU A 82 -3.44 25.95 -22.88
CA GLU A 82 -3.03 27.34 -23.05
C GLU A 82 -3.38 28.19 -21.81
N GLN A 83 -4.55 27.95 -21.19
CA GLN A 83 -4.91 28.58 -19.91
C GLN A 83 -3.97 28.15 -18.79
N VAL A 84 -3.65 26.86 -18.71
CA VAL A 84 -2.74 26.31 -17.70
C VAL A 84 -1.32 26.87 -17.87
N ALA A 85 -0.78 26.84 -19.10
CA ALA A 85 0.55 27.37 -19.38
C ALA A 85 0.64 28.88 -19.19
N GLY A 86 -0.37 29.65 -19.61
CA GLY A 86 -0.43 31.09 -19.42
C GLY A 86 -0.48 31.48 -17.95
N ALA A 87 -1.31 30.79 -17.15
CA ALA A 87 -1.36 31.00 -15.70
C ALA A 87 -0.02 30.67 -15.02
N LEU A 88 0.64 29.60 -15.46
CA LEU A 88 1.97 29.24 -14.95
C LEU A 88 3.01 30.30 -15.31
N ALA A 89 3.11 30.69 -16.59
CA ALA A 89 4.05 31.69 -17.06
C ALA A 89 3.90 33.02 -16.30
N GLN A 90 2.67 33.50 -16.13
CA GLN A 90 2.39 34.71 -15.37
C GLN A 90 2.94 34.63 -13.94
N VAL A 91 2.64 33.55 -13.21
CA VAL A 91 3.10 33.39 -11.82
C VAL A 91 4.63 33.24 -11.75
N LEU A 92 5.25 32.55 -12.71
CA LEU A 92 6.70 32.41 -12.76
C LEU A 92 7.41 33.73 -13.04
N GLU A 93 6.88 34.56 -13.95
CA GLU A 93 7.41 35.90 -14.22
C GLU A 93 7.33 36.81 -12.98
N GLU A 94 6.24 36.72 -12.21
CA GLU A 94 6.08 37.45 -10.94
C GLU A 94 7.07 36.96 -9.86
N LEU A 95 7.43 35.67 -9.85
CA LEU A 95 8.34 35.06 -8.86
C LEU A 95 9.83 35.14 -9.23
N ALA A 96 10.16 35.20 -10.52
CA ALA A 96 11.53 35.13 -11.05
C ALA A 96 12.55 36.09 -10.40
N PRO A 97 12.19 37.32 -9.96
CA PRO A 97 13.17 38.23 -9.34
C PRO A 97 13.66 37.78 -7.95
N SER A 98 13.02 36.79 -7.31
CA SER A 98 13.24 36.55 -5.87
C SER A 98 13.07 35.10 -5.41
N TYR A 99 12.69 34.17 -6.28
CA TYR A 99 12.33 32.82 -5.85
C TYR A 99 12.76 31.73 -6.85
N ALA A 100 13.87 31.04 -6.56
CA ALA A 100 14.27 29.83 -7.28
C ALA A 100 13.39 28.65 -6.86
N LEU A 101 12.72 28.01 -7.83
CA LEU A 101 11.89 26.83 -7.62
C LEU A 101 12.70 25.56 -7.88
N ASP A 102 12.48 24.56 -7.05
CA ASP A 102 13.02 23.21 -7.20
C ASP A 102 12.08 22.33 -8.05
N ALA A 103 10.75 22.55 -7.96
CA ALA A 103 9.79 21.77 -8.75
C ALA A 103 8.46 22.49 -9.08
N LEU A 104 7.92 22.14 -10.25
CA LEU A 104 6.55 22.41 -10.67
C LEU A 104 5.72 21.14 -10.45
N VAL A 105 4.70 21.22 -9.61
CA VAL A 105 4.01 20.02 -9.11
C VAL A 105 2.59 19.98 -9.64
N LEU A 106 2.30 19.00 -10.51
CA LEU A 106 0.95 18.68 -10.95
C LEU A 106 0.21 17.95 -9.83
N ILE A 107 -0.57 18.71 -9.07
CA ILE A 107 -1.31 18.29 -7.87
C ILE A 107 -2.47 19.25 -7.61
N GLY A 108 -3.56 18.82 -6.99
CA GLY A 108 -4.66 19.72 -6.68
C GLY A 108 -5.89 18.97 -6.19
N ASN A 109 -7.05 19.36 -6.73
CA ASN A 109 -8.36 18.99 -6.21
C ASN A 109 -8.79 17.54 -6.56
N GLY A 110 -7.89 16.59 -6.65
CA GLY A 110 -8.22 15.21 -6.99
C GLY A 110 -7.21 14.57 -7.92
N GLU A 111 -7.70 13.81 -8.92
CA GLU A 111 -6.85 13.02 -9.81
C GLU A 111 -6.52 13.78 -11.11
N PRO A 112 -5.29 14.32 -11.29
CA PRO A 112 -4.97 15.12 -12.47
C PRO A 112 -5.06 14.33 -13.78
N THR A 113 -4.87 13.01 -13.75
CA THR A 113 -4.94 12.17 -14.96
C THR A 113 -6.35 12.06 -15.56
N LEU A 114 -7.37 12.57 -14.86
CA LEU A 114 -8.71 12.73 -15.42
C LEU A 114 -8.77 13.73 -16.57
N HIS A 115 -7.87 14.72 -16.62
CA HIS A 115 -7.89 15.78 -17.63
C HIS A 115 -7.95 15.20 -19.06
N PRO A 116 -8.90 15.60 -19.93
CA PRO A 116 -9.09 15.00 -21.26
C PRO A 116 -7.94 15.29 -22.24
N ARG A 117 -7.24 16.41 -22.06
CA ARG A 117 -6.07 16.84 -22.83
C ARG A 117 -4.76 16.77 -22.01
N LEU A 118 -4.59 15.69 -21.26
CA LEU A 118 -3.46 15.52 -20.32
C LEU A 118 -2.10 15.57 -21.04
N PRO A 119 -1.89 14.87 -22.18
CA PRO A 119 -0.61 14.95 -22.89
C PRO A 119 -0.26 16.39 -23.27
N GLU A 120 -1.23 17.15 -23.82
CA GLU A 120 -1.02 18.53 -24.23
C GLU A 120 -0.75 19.45 -23.03
N VAL A 121 -1.43 19.23 -21.90
CA VAL A 121 -1.17 19.97 -20.67
C VAL A 121 0.25 19.70 -20.15
N VAL A 122 0.67 18.44 -20.06
CA VAL A 122 2.03 18.10 -19.57
C VAL A 122 3.09 18.70 -20.47
N GLU A 123 2.91 18.64 -21.80
CA GLU A 123 3.84 19.24 -22.74
C GLU A 123 3.89 20.77 -22.61
N ALA A 124 2.74 21.42 -22.45
CA ALA A 124 2.66 22.87 -22.27
C ALA A 124 3.31 23.32 -20.95
N LEU A 125 3.12 22.56 -19.87
CA LEU A 125 3.76 22.79 -18.58
C LEU A 125 5.28 22.65 -18.66
N ARG A 126 5.78 21.63 -19.35
CA ARG A 126 7.23 21.44 -19.54
C ARG A 126 7.84 22.62 -20.30
N LYS A 127 7.23 23.04 -21.42
CA LYS A 127 7.68 24.20 -22.21
C LYS A 127 7.68 25.49 -21.38
N ALA A 128 6.64 25.73 -20.58
CA ALA A 128 6.56 26.89 -19.70
C ALA A 128 7.63 26.84 -18.58
N GLY A 129 7.87 25.67 -17.99
CA GLY A 129 8.93 25.48 -17.00
C GLY A 129 10.32 25.74 -17.58
N GLU A 130 10.62 25.20 -18.76
CA GLU A 130 11.89 25.43 -19.46
C GLU A 130 12.13 26.91 -19.77
N ALA A 131 11.08 27.65 -20.16
CA ALA A 131 11.19 29.05 -20.53
C ALA A 131 11.31 29.99 -19.32
N HIS A 132 10.56 29.74 -18.24
CA HIS A 132 10.38 30.70 -17.14
C HIS A 132 10.99 30.26 -15.80
N ALA A 133 11.30 28.97 -15.62
CA ALA A 133 11.90 28.43 -14.41
C ALA A 133 12.91 27.31 -14.73
N PRO A 134 13.98 27.61 -15.49
CA PRO A 134 14.95 26.61 -15.90
C PRO A 134 15.57 25.92 -14.68
N GLY A 135 15.56 24.59 -14.68
CA GLY A 135 16.06 23.76 -13.58
C GLY A 135 14.99 23.27 -12.59
N ALA A 136 13.76 23.81 -12.63
CA ALA A 136 12.66 23.26 -11.85
C ALA A 136 12.16 21.96 -12.47
N GLU A 137 12.07 20.90 -11.68
CA GLU A 137 11.58 19.59 -12.13
C GLU A 137 10.06 19.57 -12.25
N LEU A 138 9.53 18.97 -13.32
CA LEU A 138 8.11 18.67 -13.43
C LEU A 138 7.77 17.37 -12.69
N VAL A 139 7.01 17.50 -11.60
CA VAL A 139 6.62 16.38 -10.74
C VAL A 139 5.12 16.16 -10.80
N VAL A 140 4.68 14.92 -11.06
CA VAL A 140 3.25 14.59 -11.11
C VAL A 140 2.84 13.66 -9.97
N PHE A 141 1.80 14.04 -9.23
CA PHE A 141 1.15 13.15 -8.26
C PHE A 141 -0.04 12.45 -8.90
N THR A 142 -0.14 11.13 -8.73
CA THR A 142 -1.28 10.35 -9.23
C THR A 142 -1.69 9.28 -8.23
N ASN A 143 -2.99 9.00 -8.18
CA ASN A 143 -3.56 7.86 -7.46
C ASN A 143 -3.39 6.52 -8.20
N SER A 144 -2.74 6.54 -9.37
CA SER A 144 -2.41 5.39 -10.22
C SER A 144 -3.59 4.74 -10.94
N SER A 145 -4.84 5.15 -10.70
CA SER A 145 -6.01 4.41 -11.15
C SER A 145 -6.20 4.36 -12.67
N LEU A 146 -5.65 5.35 -13.39
CA LEU A 146 -5.81 5.52 -14.84
C LEU A 146 -4.54 5.20 -15.63
N LEU A 147 -3.49 4.68 -14.98
CA LEU A 147 -2.22 4.36 -15.65
C LEU A 147 -2.35 3.31 -16.77
N ALA A 148 -3.41 2.49 -16.73
CA ALA A 148 -3.67 1.51 -17.77
C ALA A 148 -4.11 2.15 -19.11
N GLU A 149 -4.47 3.44 -19.12
CA GLU A 149 -4.73 4.20 -20.33
C GLU A 149 -3.42 4.66 -20.97
N LYS A 150 -3.19 4.26 -22.22
CA LYS A 150 -1.98 4.60 -22.98
C LYS A 150 -1.67 6.11 -22.95
N ARG A 151 -2.69 6.95 -23.21
CA ARG A 151 -2.62 8.42 -23.13
C ARG A 151 -2.07 8.94 -21.81
N VAL A 152 -2.49 8.33 -20.70
CA VAL A 152 -2.07 8.75 -19.36
C VAL A 152 -0.63 8.32 -19.11
N LEU A 153 -0.30 7.07 -19.42
CA LEU A 153 1.06 6.54 -19.26
C LEU A 153 2.08 7.36 -20.05
N GLU A 154 1.79 7.63 -21.33
CA GLU A 154 2.67 8.41 -22.20
C GLU A 154 2.85 9.85 -21.70
N ALA A 155 1.77 10.50 -21.24
CA ALA A 155 1.86 11.84 -20.67
C ALA A 155 2.71 11.86 -19.39
N LEU A 156 2.52 10.90 -18.47
CA LEU A 156 3.27 10.85 -17.22
C LEU A 156 4.74 10.47 -17.43
N ALA A 157 5.07 9.73 -18.49
CA ALA A 157 6.45 9.37 -18.80
C ALA A 157 7.31 10.59 -19.19
N LEU A 158 6.69 11.73 -19.55
CA LEU A 158 7.37 12.99 -19.85
C LEU A 158 7.74 13.81 -18.62
N ALA A 159 7.33 13.39 -17.41
CA ALA A 159 7.66 14.07 -16.17
C ALA A 159 9.04 13.63 -15.64
N ASP A 160 9.77 14.55 -15.02
CA ASP A 160 11.05 14.25 -14.35
C ASP A 160 10.84 13.28 -13.17
N GLN A 161 9.68 13.39 -12.51
CA GLN A 161 9.30 12.47 -11.44
C GLN A 161 7.79 12.25 -11.38
N VAL A 162 7.39 10.99 -11.17
CA VAL A 162 6.01 10.63 -10.84
C VAL A 162 5.95 10.08 -9.43
N VAL A 163 5.08 10.66 -8.60
CA VAL A 163 4.71 10.13 -7.28
C VAL A 163 3.41 9.35 -7.42
N ALA A 164 3.54 8.03 -7.53
CA ALA A 164 2.43 7.12 -7.76
C ALA A 164 1.96 6.48 -6.45
N LYS A 165 0.66 6.55 -6.17
CA LYS A 165 0.05 5.91 -5.00
C LYS A 165 -0.04 4.40 -5.17
N LEU A 166 0.29 3.65 -4.12
CA LEU A 166 0.04 2.21 -4.01
C LEU A 166 -0.20 1.81 -2.55
N ASP A 167 -1.39 2.09 -2.02
CA ASP A 167 -1.70 1.77 -0.62
C ASP A 167 -1.89 0.28 -0.37
N ALA A 168 -2.25 -0.49 -1.41
CA ALA A 168 -2.47 -1.92 -1.30
C ALA A 168 -2.19 -2.71 -2.59
N VAL A 169 -1.66 -3.93 -2.42
CA VAL A 169 -1.56 -4.98 -3.46
C VAL A 169 -2.62 -6.08 -3.27
N ASP A 170 -3.60 -5.83 -2.42
CA ASP A 170 -4.79 -6.65 -2.21
C ASP A 170 -6.05 -5.85 -2.60
N GLU A 171 -6.94 -6.45 -3.39
CA GLU A 171 -8.12 -5.76 -3.91
C GLU A 171 -9.10 -5.39 -2.79
N GLY A 172 -9.25 -6.23 -1.76
CA GLY A 172 -10.12 -5.92 -0.61
C GLY A 172 -9.63 -4.71 0.17
N LEU A 173 -8.32 -4.65 0.44
CA LEU A 173 -7.68 -3.48 1.04
C LEU A 173 -7.82 -2.23 0.18
N ARG A 174 -7.60 -2.34 -1.14
CA ARG A 174 -7.80 -1.21 -2.08
C ARG A 174 -9.24 -0.70 -2.05
N GLN A 175 -10.22 -1.58 -2.06
CA GLN A 175 -11.64 -1.21 -2.00
C GLN A 175 -11.97 -0.50 -0.68
N ALA A 176 -11.44 -0.99 0.44
CA ALA A 176 -11.73 -0.42 1.75
C ALA A 176 -11.02 0.93 1.99
N ILE A 177 -9.75 1.03 1.59
CA ILE A 177 -8.89 2.20 1.82
C ILE A 177 -9.11 3.27 0.76
N ASN A 178 -8.95 2.92 -0.53
CA ASN A 178 -8.98 3.88 -1.63
C ASN A 178 -10.39 4.17 -2.14
N ARG A 179 -11.33 3.24 -1.94
CA ARG A 179 -12.74 3.34 -2.36
C ARG A 179 -12.84 3.80 -3.83
N PRO A 180 -12.32 2.98 -4.75
CA PRO A 180 -12.27 3.29 -6.17
C PRO A 180 -13.68 3.38 -6.76
N HIS A 181 -13.87 4.23 -7.77
CA HIS A 181 -15.08 4.23 -8.56
C HIS A 181 -15.28 2.84 -9.22
N PRO A 182 -16.51 2.27 -9.24
CA PRO A 182 -16.74 0.89 -9.70
C PRO A 182 -16.35 0.60 -11.16
N SER A 183 -16.29 1.63 -12.01
CA SER A 183 -15.92 1.49 -13.43
C SER A 183 -14.42 1.33 -13.67
N LEU A 184 -13.58 1.52 -12.64
CA LEU A 184 -12.14 1.46 -12.78
C LEU A 184 -11.63 0.04 -12.96
N ALA A 185 -10.45 -0.08 -13.56
CA ALA A 185 -9.77 -1.36 -13.70
C ALA A 185 -9.51 -2.03 -12.33
N ARG A 186 -9.51 -3.36 -12.33
CA ARG A 186 -9.14 -4.16 -11.15
C ARG A 186 -7.64 -3.98 -10.86
N LEU A 187 -7.25 -4.18 -9.60
CA LEU A 187 -5.87 -3.97 -9.14
C LEU A 187 -4.79 -4.64 -9.99
N PRO A 188 -4.91 -5.90 -10.48
CA PRO A 188 -3.86 -6.50 -11.31
C PRO A 188 -3.49 -5.63 -12.52
N ARG A 189 -4.48 -4.99 -13.15
CA ARG A 189 -4.25 -4.11 -14.30
C ARG A 189 -3.54 -2.80 -13.91
N VAL A 190 -3.82 -2.28 -12.72
CA VAL A 190 -3.13 -1.11 -12.16
C VAL A 190 -1.66 -1.46 -11.85
N LEU A 191 -1.41 -2.64 -11.27
CA LEU A 191 -0.05 -3.13 -10.98
C LEU A 191 0.77 -3.33 -12.27
N GLU A 192 0.17 -3.93 -13.30
CA GLU A 192 0.79 -4.04 -14.63
C GLU A 192 1.14 -2.66 -15.22
N ALA A 193 0.22 -1.70 -15.08
CA ALA A 193 0.42 -0.35 -15.58
C ALA A 193 1.52 0.41 -14.82
N LEU A 194 1.68 0.18 -13.52
CA LEU A 194 2.80 0.71 -12.73
C LEU A 194 4.15 0.16 -13.23
N LEU A 195 4.23 -1.13 -13.55
CA LEU A 195 5.43 -1.72 -14.15
C LEU A 195 5.74 -1.10 -15.53
N ALA A 196 4.70 -0.83 -16.33
CA ALA A 196 4.86 -0.18 -17.63
C ALA A 196 5.30 1.28 -17.48
N LEU A 197 4.72 2.03 -16.55
CA LEU A 197 5.12 3.39 -16.22
C LEU A 197 6.58 3.45 -15.76
N ARG A 198 7.00 2.53 -14.88
CA ARG A 198 8.41 2.45 -14.45
C ARG A 198 9.35 2.31 -15.63
N ARG A 199 9.04 1.43 -16.58
CA ARG A 199 9.86 1.23 -17.79
C ARG A 199 9.94 2.51 -18.62
N ALA A 200 8.78 3.10 -18.93
CA ALA A 200 8.70 4.32 -19.73
C ALA A 200 9.45 5.51 -19.11
N LEU A 201 9.32 5.69 -17.78
CA LEU A 201 10.09 6.71 -17.06
C LEU A 201 11.58 6.43 -17.17
N SER A 202 12.02 5.18 -16.99
CA SER A 202 13.45 4.84 -17.11
C SER A 202 14.03 5.14 -18.49
N GLU A 203 13.27 4.87 -19.54
CA GLU A 203 13.68 5.12 -20.93
C GLU A 203 13.87 6.61 -21.22
N LEU A 204 13.10 7.47 -20.52
CA LEU A 204 13.15 8.92 -20.66
C LEU A 204 13.93 9.63 -19.54
N GLY A 205 14.59 8.88 -18.65
CA GLY A 205 15.37 9.43 -17.54
C GLY A 205 14.55 9.94 -16.35
N GLY A 206 13.23 9.72 -16.35
CA GLY A 206 12.33 10.07 -15.26
C GLY A 206 12.39 9.09 -14.09
N ARG A 207 11.89 9.52 -12.94
CA ARG A 207 11.93 8.76 -11.67
C ARG A 207 10.53 8.40 -11.19
N LEU A 208 10.38 7.19 -10.65
CA LEU A 208 9.18 6.71 -10.00
C LEU A 208 9.36 6.66 -8.48
N VAL A 209 8.54 7.43 -7.77
CA VAL A 209 8.38 7.34 -6.32
C VAL A 209 7.04 6.68 -6.02
N VAL A 210 7.05 5.65 -5.17
CA VAL A 210 5.81 5.04 -4.70
C VAL A 210 5.41 5.62 -3.35
N SER A 211 4.20 6.17 -3.25
CA SER A 211 3.61 6.69 -2.02
C SER A 211 2.61 5.69 -1.44
N ILE A 212 2.73 5.39 -0.16
CA ILE A 212 1.94 4.40 0.56
C ILE A 212 1.47 4.99 1.88
N THR A 213 0.18 5.23 2.03
CA THR A 213 -0.40 5.68 3.30
C THR A 213 -0.73 4.47 4.16
N LEU A 214 -0.16 4.38 5.37
CA LEU A 214 -0.51 3.33 6.34
C LEU A 214 -1.60 3.81 7.31
N LEU A 215 -2.66 3.01 7.43
CA LEU A 215 -3.79 3.31 8.30
C LEU A 215 -4.50 2.05 8.79
N GLU A 216 -5.34 2.24 9.80
CA GLU A 216 -6.31 1.28 10.28
C GLU A 216 -7.72 1.84 10.09
N LEU A 217 -8.65 1.00 9.62
CA LEU A 217 -10.06 1.33 9.49
C LEU A 217 -10.84 0.87 10.73
N PRO A 218 -12.06 1.39 10.99
CA PRO A 218 -12.85 1.02 12.18
C PRO A 218 -13.17 -0.47 12.27
N SER A 219 -13.13 -1.17 11.15
CA SER A 219 -13.30 -2.63 11.07
C SER A 219 -12.09 -3.44 11.56
N GLY A 220 -11.00 -2.79 11.99
CA GLY A 220 -9.71 -3.44 12.30
C GLY A 220 -8.93 -3.87 11.05
N LEU A 221 -9.37 -3.42 9.86
CA LEU A 221 -8.68 -3.67 8.61
C LEU A 221 -7.54 -2.65 8.45
N THR A 222 -6.33 -3.14 8.15
CA THR A 222 -5.14 -2.32 7.97
C THR A 222 -4.22 -2.91 6.90
N ASN A 223 -3.56 -2.03 6.13
CA ASN A 223 -2.53 -2.38 5.16
C ASN A 223 -1.12 -2.52 5.79
N ALA A 224 -0.99 -2.33 7.10
CA ALA A 224 0.26 -2.56 7.85
C ALA A 224 0.45 -4.02 8.31
N LYS A 225 -0.50 -4.93 8.00
CA LYS A 225 -0.37 -6.35 8.37
C LYS A 225 0.79 -7.02 7.62
N GLU A 226 1.54 -7.84 8.34
CA GLU A 226 2.74 -8.52 7.84
C GLU A 226 2.49 -9.36 6.56
N LYS A 227 1.34 -10.05 6.44
CA LYS A 227 0.96 -10.74 5.20
C LYS A 227 0.93 -9.78 4.00
N HIS A 228 0.29 -8.63 4.15
CA HIS A 228 0.17 -7.63 3.09
C HIS A 228 1.52 -6.98 2.80
N LEU A 229 2.29 -6.59 3.84
CA LEU A 229 3.62 -6.00 3.68
C LEU A 229 4.58 -6.92 2.92
N ARG A 230 4.49 -8.24 3.10
CA ARG A 230 5.26 -9.21 2.30
C ARG A 230 4.89 -9.18 0.83
N GLN A 231 3.60 -9.18 0.52
CA GLN A 231 3.12 -9.13 -0.87
C GLN A 231 3.50 -7.81 -1.53
N LEU A 232 3.34 -6.71 -0.78
CA LEU A 232 3.71 -5.37 -1.20
C LEU A 232 5.21 -5.27 -1.45
N GLY A 233 6.04 -5.77 -0.53
CA GLY A 233 7.50 -5.83 -0.68
C GLY A 233 7.92 -6.62 -1.92
N ALA A 234 7.31 -7.79 -2.16
CA ALA A 234 7.59 -8.59 -3.35
C ALA A 234 7.25 -7.85 -4.65
N PHE A 235 6.11 -7.16 -4.69
CA PHE A 235 5.74 -6.34 -5.84
C PHE A 235 6.67 -5.13 -6.01
N LEU A 236 7.02 -4.43 -4.92
CA LEU A 236 7.92 -3.28 -4.97
C LEU A 236 9.32 -3.69 -5.42
N SER A 237 9.82 -4.87 -5.04
CA SER A 237 11.10 -5.40 -5.53
C SER A 237 11.06 -5.65 -7.05
N LEU A 238 9.92 -6.12 -7.58
CA LEU A 238 9.72 -6.25 -9.03
C LEU A 238 9.62 -4.88 -9.72
N LEU A 239 8.91 -3.94 -9.11
CA LEU A 239 8.73 -2.59 -9.62
C LEU A 239 10.02 -1.77 -9.57
N SER A 240 10.88 -1.99 -8.58
CA SER A 240 12.15 -1.29 -8.34
C SER A 240 12.03 0.24 -8.51
N PRO A 241 11.14 0.91 -7.75
CA PRO A 241 11.05 2.37 -7.76
C PRO A 241 12.31 2.99 -7.16
N GLU A 242 12.58 4.24 -7.53
CA GLU A 242 13.69 5.03 -6.99
C GLU A 242 13.53 5.23 -5.48
N GLN A 243 12.31 5.50 -5.03
CA GLN A 243 11.98 5.64 -3.62
C GLN A 243 10.60 5.07 -3.30
N VAL A 244 10.44 4.62 -2.05
CA VAL A 244 9.15 4.25 -1.44
C VAL A 244 8.94 5.10 -0.20
N HIS A 245 7.83 5.83 -0.18
CA HIS A 245 7.46 6.76 0.89
C HIS A 245 6.29 6.18 1.67
N LEU A 246 6.53 5.81 2.93
CA LEU A 246 5.48 5.41 3.86
C LEU A 246 4.98 6.65 4.60
N GLU A 247 3.72 6.97 4.36
CA GLU A 247 3.09 8.18 4.84
C GLU A 247 2.20 7.92 6.04
N MET A 248 2.33 8.80 7.02
CA MET A 248 1.36 8.95 8.09
C MET A 248 0.42 10.08 7.72
N PRO A 249 -0.85 9.79 7.41
CA PRO A 249 -1.76 10.83 6.97
C PRO A 249 -2.08 11.78 8.12
N LEU A 250 -2.13 13.07 7.85
CA LEU A 250 -2.86 14.01 8.70
C LEU A 250 -4.33 13.83 8.38
N LEU A 251 -5.04 13.15 9.27
CA LEU A 251 -6.44 12.81 9.04
C LEU A 251 -7.31 14.03 9.34
N PRO A 252 -8.22 14.42 8.44
CA PRO A 252 -9.15 15.50 8.71
C PRO A 252 -10.11 15.09 9.85
N PRO A 253 -10.63 16.07 10.62
CA PRO A 253 -11.68 15.81 11.61
C PRO A 253 -12.85 15.01 10.99
N GLY A 254 -13.29 13.96 11.67
CA GLY A 254 -14.36 13.09 11.19
C GLY A 254 -13.94 12.03 10.16
N SER A 255 -12.64 11.88 9.88
CA SER A 255 -12.15 10.73 9.10
C SER A 255 -12.54 9.41 9.80
N PRO A 256 -13.06 8.42 9.07
CA PRO A 256 -13.32 7.10 9.63
C PRO A 256 -12.02 6.33 9.88
N ALA A 257 -10.89 6.71 9.28
CA ALA A 257 -9.63 6.01 9.44
C ALA A 257 -8.89 6.50 10.70
N GLN A 258 -7.97 5.67 11.17
CA GLN A 258 -6.97 6.03 12.18
C GLN A 258 -5.58 5.87 11.54
N ALA A 259 -4.70 6.84 11.78
CA ALA A 259 -3.33 6.75 11.31
C ALA A 259 -2.62 5.64 12.08
N SER A 260 -1.86 4.79 11.37
CA SER A 260 -1.09 3.75 12.04
C SER A 260 -0.11 4.39 13.04
N PRO A 261 0.10 3.81 14.23
CA PRO A 261 1.08 4.31 15.19
C PRO A 261 2.47 4.44 14.57
N ARG A 262 3.24 5.47 14.98
CA ARG A 262 4.59 5.75 14.44
C ARG A 262 5.50 4.52 14.43
N HIS A 263 5.43 3.72 15.49
CA HIS A 263 6.26 2.54 15.64
C HIS A 263 5.85 1.42 14.65
N GLU A 264 4.57 1.31 14.27
CA GLU A 264 4.13 0.38 13.21
C GLU A 264 4.59 0.82 11.83
N VAL A 265 4.55 2.12 11.55
CA VAL A 265 5.03 2.65 10.27
C VAL A 265 6.54 2.46 10.14
N ALA A 266 7.31 2.71 11.20
CA ALA A 266 8.75 2.45 11.23
C ALA A 266 9.05 0.96 11.01
N ARG A 267 8.28 0.07 11.65
CA ARG A 267 8.36 -1.38 11.48
C ARG A 267 8.05 -1.80 10.04
N ALA A 268 6.97 -1.28 9.45
CA ALA A 268 6.62 -1.55 8.07
C ALA A 268 7.69 -1.06 7.09
N ALA A 269 8.29 0.11 7.34
CA ALA A 269 9.39 0.63 6.52
C ALA A 269 10.60 -0.30 6.56
N LEU A 270 11.02 -0.75 7.74
CA LEU A 270 12.11 -1.71 7.89
C LEU A 270 11.81 -3.04 7.21
N ARG A 271 10.56 -3.53 7.29
CA ARG A 271 10.12 -4.74 6.62
C ARG A 271 10.24 -4.64 5.10
N LEU A 272 9.81 -3.52 4.52
CA LEU A 272 9.93 -3.27 3.08
C LEU A 272 11.40 -3.06 2.67
N ALA A 273 12.21 -2.42 3.52
CA ALA A 273 13.62 -2.18 3.27
C ALA A 273 14.45 -3.46 3.17
N GLU A 274 14.04 -4.57 3.81
CA GLU A 274 14.72 -5.87 3.65
C GLU A 274 14.80 -6.34 2.19
N GLY A 275 13.80 -6.02 1.37
CA GLY A 275 13.76 -6.41 -0.06
C GLY A 275 14.14 -5.29 -1.04
N LEU A 276 14.23 -4.04 -0.58
CA LEU A 276 14.43 -2.86 -1.43
C LEU A 276 15.74 -2.12 -1.16
N GLY A 277 16.34 -2.34 0.00
CA GLY A 277 17.47 -1.58 0.51
C GLY A 277 17.05 -0.41 1.40
N ASP A 278 17.85 -0.17 2.43
CA ASP A 278 17.59 0.83 3.48
C ASP A 278 17.64 2.29 2.98
N GLU A 279 18.23 2.55 1.81
CA GLU A 279 18.35 3.89 1.20
C GLU A 279 17.18 4.26 0.27
N ARG A 280 16.28 3.32 -0.01
CA ARG A 280 15.13 3.57 -0.90
C ARG A 280 13.81 3.73 -0.16
N VAL A 281 13.74 3.32 1.10
CA VAL A 281 12.50 3.34 1.88
C VAL A 281 12.55 4.46 2.91
N PHE A 282 11.54 5.33 2.88
CA PHE A 282 11.46 6.52 3.72
C PHE A 282 10.16 6.57 4.51
N VAL A 283 10.22 7.03 5.75
CA VAL A 283 9.05 7.32 6.59
C VAL A 283 8.81 8.82 6.62
N LEU A 284 7.54 9.19 6.41
CA LEU A 284 7.09 10.57 6.37
C LEU A 284 6.04 10.81 7.46
N ALA A 285 6.50 11.28 8.61
CA ALA A 285 5.68 11.51 9.80
C ALA A 285 5.38 13.00 10.02
N GLY A 286 4.13 13.42 9.77
CA GLY A 286 3.72 14.82 9.95
C GLY A 286 4.43 15.74 8.97
N THR A 287 5.15 16.75 9.47
CA THR A 287 5.89 17.74 8.66
C THR A 287 7.38 17.43 8.53
N SER A 288 7.85 16.27 9.04
CA SER A 288 9.26 15.91 8.99
C SER A 288 9.75 15.69 7.55
N LEU A 289 11.05 15.95 7.33
CA LEU A 289 11.75 15.46 6.14
C LEU A 289 11.64 13.92 6.05
N PRO A 290 11.73 13.33 4.84
CA PRO A 290 11.77 11.88 4.66
C PRO A 290 12.88 11.24 5.49
N VAL A 291 12.50 10.33 6.39
CA VAL A 291 13.45 9.62 7.26
C VAL A 291 13.79 8.27 6.61
N PRO A 292 15.01 8.05 6.11
CA PRO A 292 15.39 6.78 5.49
C PRO A 292 15.39 5.65 6.52
N ALA A 293 15.05 4.43 6.06
CA ALA A 293 15.00 3.23 6.87
C ALA A 293 16.34 2.92 7.57
N ARG A 294 17.48 3.29 6.95
CA ARG A 294 18.81 3.16 7.58
C ARG A 294 18.89 3.90 8.92
N LEU A 295 18.32 5.10 9.04
CA LEU A 295 18.35 5.86 10.29
C LEU A 295 17.45 5.23 11.35
N LEU A 296 16.32 4.65 10.95
CA LEU A 296 15.45 3.89 11.87
C LEU A 296 16.20 2.68 12.45
N ARG A 297 16.94 1.95 11.62
CA ARG A 297 17.77 0.82 12.06
C ARG A 297 18.87 1.26 13.02
N LYS A 298 19.56 2.37 12.72
CA LYS A 298 20.59 2.95 13.61
C LYS A 298 20.01 3.42 14.95
N ALA A 299 18.76 3.86 14.98
CA ALA A 299 18.06 4.23 16.21
C ALA A 299 17.61 3.02 17.06
N GLY A 300 17.99 1.79 16.68
CA GLY A 300 17.63 0.57 17.40
C GLY A 300 16.20 0.08 17.15
N ILE A 301 15.48 0.68 16.19
CA ILE A 301 14.18 0.17 15.77
C ILE A 301 14.44 -1.11 14.98
N SER A 302 13.94 -2.22 15.49
CA SER A 302 13.93 -3.48 14.76
C SER A 302 12.66 -3.56 13.89
N PRO A 303 12.72 -4.21 12.72
CA PRO A 303 11.49 -4.59 12.01
C PRO A 303 10.56 -5.35 12.98
N PRO A 304 9.24 -5.40 12.71
CA PRO A 304 8.41 -6.31 13.47
C PRO A 304 9.10 -7.67 13.36
N PRO A 305 9.17 -8.46 14.46
CA PRO A 305 9.59 -9.84 14.29
C PRO A 305 8.72 -10.34 13.15
N SER A 306 9.35 -10.79 12.05
CA SER A 306 8.60 -11.34 10.94
C SER A 306 7.57 -12.24 11.63
N GLU A 307 6.26 -12.06 11.41
CA GLU A 307 5.36 -13.16 11.72
C GLU A 307 5.95 -14.27 10.92
N GLY A 308 6.76 -15.06 11.62
CA GLY A 308 7.55 -16.01 10.96
C GLY A 308 6.49 -16.84 10.28
N ARG A 309 6.81 -17.25 9.08
CA ARG A 309 7.02 -18.67 9.11
C ARG A 309 7.97 -18.94 10.29
N ARG A 310 7.42 -19.25 11.48
CA ARG A 310 7.78 -20.55 12.02
C ARG A 310 7.50 -21.41 10.81
N ARG A 311 8.55 -21.71 10.03
CA ARG A 311 8.51 -22.84 9.12
C ARG A 311 7.79 -23.87 9.97
N PRO A 312 6.60 -24.36 9.55
CA PRO A 312 6.02 -25.47 10.27
C PRO A 312 7.21 -26.42 10.43
N PRO A 313 7.64 -26.76 11.67
CA PRO A 313 8.81 -27.60 11.84
C PRO A 313 8.59 -28.76 10.88
N GLU A 314 9.58 -29.27 10.14
CA GLU A 314 9.40 -30.23 9.03
C GLU A 314 8.29 -31.29 9.28
N ALA A 315 8.13 -31.69 10.54
CA ALA A 315 6.94 -32.26 11.19
C ALA A 315 5.51 -31.79 10.81
N ALA A 316 5.20 -30.53 10.50
CA ALA A 316 3.87 -30.05 10.16
C ALA A 316 3.60 -30.13 8.65
N LEU A 317 4.65 -30.14 7.80
CA LEU A 317 4.56 -30.65 6.43
C LEU A 317 4.17 -32.14 6.44
N LEU A 318 4.69 -32.93 7.40
CA LEU A 318 4.27 -34.33 7.60
C LEU A 318 2.77 -34.46 7.92
N LEU A 319 2.13 -33.45 8.52
CA LEU A 319 0.70 -33.48 8.86
C LEU A 319 -0.19 -32.96 7.72
N LEU A 320 0.29 -31.98 6.96
CA LEU A 320 -0.47 -31.25 5.94
C LEU A 320 -0.27 -31.79 4.52
N GLU A 321 0.89 -32.38 4.21
CA GLU A 321 1.27 -32.81 2.86
C GLU A 321 1.67 -34.30 2.82
N GLY A 322 1.15 -35.02 1.82
CA GLY A 322 1.48 -36.43 1.52
C GLY A 322 0.49 -37.49 2.05
N PRO A 323 0.56 -38.74 1.53
CA PRO A 323 -0.34 -39.83 1.91
C PRO A 323 -0.36 -40.10 3.43
N GLY A 324 -1.55 -40.10 4.02
CA GLY A 324 -1.78 -40.39 5.44
C GLY A 324 -1.55 -39.21 6.40
N GLY A 325 -1.48 -37.97 5.93
CA GLY A 325 -1.40 -36.76 6.79
C GLY A 325 -2.58 -36.64 7.75
N ARG A 326 -3.81 -36.78 7.24
CA ARG A 326 -5.05 -36.82 8.05
C ARG A 326 -5.04 -37.91 9.12
N THR A 327 -4.48 -39.07 8.81
CA THR A 327 -4.34 -40.18 9.78
C THR A 327 -3.39 -39.81 10.90
N ARG A 328 -2.25 -39.17 10.59
CA ARG A 328 -1.29 -38.68 11.58
C ARG A 328 -1.88 -37.58 12.45
N LEU A 329 -2.67 -36.67 11.88
CA LEU A 329 -3.40 -35.64 12.63
C LEU A 329 -4.35 -36.30 13.65
N ARG A 330 -5.18 -37.25 13.20
CA ARG A 330 -6.10 -37.98 14.08
C ARG A 330 -5.40 -38.75 15.20
N ILE A 331 -4.20 -39.28 14.93
CA ILE A 331 -3.35 -39.91 15.96
C ILE A 331 -2.88 -38.88 17.00
N LEU A 332 -2.44 -37.69 16.57
CA LEU A 332 -2.06 -36.62 17.50
C LEU A 332 -3.25 -36.14 18.34
N GLU A 333 -4.45 -36.06 17.77
CA GLU A 333 -5.66 -35.67 18.50
C GLU A 333 -6.00 -36.64 19.64
N VAL A 334 -5.94 -37.95 19.39
CA VAL A 334 -6.21 -38.94 20.44
C VAL A 334 -5.10 -38.96 21.50
N LEU A 335 -3.85 -38.70 21.11
CA LEU A 335 -2.71 -38.64 22.03
C LEU A 335 -2.63 -37.34 22.83
N ALA A 336 -3.26 -36.26 22.36
CA ALA A 336 -3.40 -35.01 23.09
C ALA A 336 -4.28 -35.16 24.35
N ALA A 337 -5.29 -36.04 24.29
CA ALA A 337 -6.15 -36.32 25.43
C ALA A 337 -5.46 -37.19 26.49
N ARG A 338 -4.69 -38.21 26.07
CA ARG A 338 -3.96 -39.12 26.98
C ARG A 338 -2.91 -39.95 26.25
N ARG A 339 -1.88 -40.39 26.98
CA ARG A 339 -0.93 -41.39 26.48
C ARG A 339 -1.62 -42.73 26.18
N MET A 340 -1.23 -43.38 25.09
CA MET A 340 -1.83 -44.64 24.62
C MET A 340 -0.77 -45.58 24.06
N ASN A 341 -0.97 -46.90 24.17
CA ASN A 341 -0.16 -47.88 23.43
C ASN A 341 -0.65 -48.04 21.98
N CYS A 342 0.14 -48.69 21.11
CA CYS A 342 -0.17 -48.80 19.67
C CYS A 342 -1.55 -49.44 19.41
N HIS A 343 -1.96 -50.44 20.20
CA HIS A 343 -3.27 -51.07 20.07
C HIS A 343 -4.43 -50.12 20.43
N GLN A 344 -4.25 -49.32 21.48
CA GLN A 344 -5.22 -48.30 21.88
C GLN A 344 -5.33 -47.18 20.83
N VAL A 345 -4.21 -46.75 20.23
CA VAL A 345 -4.20 -45.77 19.14
C VAL A 345 -4.94 -46.30 17.92
N ALA A 346 -4.66 -47.54 17.50
CA ALA A 346 -5.33 -48.19 16.38
C ALA A 346 -6.86 -48.24 16.59
N LYS A 347 -7.30 -48.66 17.79
CA LYS A 347 -8.72 -48.70 18.16
C LYS A 347 -9.36 -47.31 18.18
N ALA A 348 -8.69 -46.31 18.75
CA ALA A 348 -9.23 -44.94 18.89
C ALA A 348 -9.32 -44.19 17.55
N THR A 349 -8.45 -44.51 16.59
CA THR A 349 -8.42 -43.85 15.28
C THR A 349 -9.12 -44.62 14.17
N GLY A 350 -9.54 -45.87 14.44
CA GLY A 350 -10.26 -46.72 13.49
C GLY A 350 -9.37 -47.28 12.37
N ILE A 351 -8.07 -47.45 12.63
CA ILE A 351 -7.09 -47.95 11.65
C ILE A 351 -6.50 -49.30 12.10
N SER A 352 -5.91 -50.05 11.18
CA SER A 352 -5.24 -51.31 11.52
C SER A 352 -4.02 -51.07 12.42
N TRP A 353 -3.65 -52.09 13.21
CA TRP A 353 -2.49 -52.01 14.11
C TRP A 353 -1.20 -51.68 13.35
N TRP A 354 -0.98 -52.31 12.19
CA TRP A 354 0.18 -52.06 11.32
C TRP A 354 0.22 -50.62 10.80
N THR A 355 -0.93 -50.06 10.41
CA THR A 355 -1.03 -48.66 9.97
C THR A 355 -0.77 -47.69 11.12
N ALA A 356 -1.29 -47.98 12.31
CA ALA A 356 -1.00 -47.21 13.52
C ALA A 356 0.49 -47.23 13.85
N GLN A 357 1.13 -48.40 13.81
CA GLN A 357 2.57 -48.54 14.08
C GLN A 357 3.42 -47.72 13.10
N LYS A 358 3.14 -47.81 11.79
CA LYS A 358 3.87 -47.07 10.75
C LYS A 358 3.75 -45.55 10.91
N HIS A 359 2.56 -45.06 11.27
CA HIS A 359 2.36 -43.63 11.51
C HIS A 359 2.96 -43.15 12.83
N LEU A 360 2.88 -43.95 13.90
CA LEU A 360 3.54 -43.65 15.16
C LEU A 360 5.06 -43.58 15.02
N GLN A 361 5.66 -44.46 14.21
CA GLN A 361 7.09 -44.41 13.92
C GLN A 361 7.47 -43.11 13.20
N ARG A 362 6.73 -42.71 12.16
CA ARG A 362 6.98 -41.42 11.48
C ARG A 362 6.80 -40.21 12.39
N LEU A 363 5.83 -40.26 13.31
CA LEU A 363 5.61 -39.21 14.30
C LEU A 363 6.73 -39.18 15.35
N LEU A 364 7.32 -40.33 15.70
CA LEU A 364 8.50 -40.43 16.58
C LEU A 364 9.74 -39.84 15.89
N GLU A 365 10.00 -40.22 14.64
CA GLU A 365 11.10 -39.71 13.83
C GLU A 365 11.00 -38.18 13.66
N ALA A 366 9.79 -37.65 13.53
CA ALA A 366 9.51 -36.21 13.46
C ALA A 366 9.46 -35.50 14.83
N GLY A 367 9.68 -36.22 15.95
CA GLY A 367 9.67 -35.66 17.31
C GLY A 367 8.31 -35.15 17.80
N LEU A 368 7.21 -35.50 17.13
CA LEU A 368 5.85 -35.06 17.49
C LEU A 368 5.21 -35.92 18.59
N VAL A 369 5.69 -37.15 18.72
CA VAL A 369 5.36 -38.03 19.83
C VAL A 369 6.65 -38.58 20.43
N ARG A 370 6.57 -39.09 21.67
CA ARG A 370 7.66 -39.78 22.35
C ARG A 370 7.17 -41.08 22.96
N THR A 371 8.06 -42.04 23.13
CA THR A 371 7.77 -43.27 23.87
C THR A 371 7.90 -43.04 25.37
N VAL A 372 6.98 -43.61 26.14
CA VAL A 372 6.97 -43.65 27.59
C VAL A 372 6.91 -45.12 28.02
N PRO A 373 7.97 -45.68 28.61
CA PRO A 373 7.94 -47.05 29.10
C PRO A 373 7.03 -47.14 30.33
N LEU A 374 6.15 -48.15 30.37
CA LEU A 374 5.31 -48.44 31.53
C LEU A 374 5.22 -49.95 31.72
N GLY A 375 6.07 -50.49 32.62
CA GLY A 375 6.24 -51.92 32.80
C GLY A 375 6.75 -52.60 31.52
N ARG A 376 6.10 -53.69 31.09
CA ARG A 376 6.44 -54.43 29.86
C ARG A 376 5.85 -53.81 28.57
N ARG A 377 5.24 -52.63 28.64
CA ARG A 377 4.52 -52.01 27.50
C ARG A 377 5.05 -50.62 27.18
N THR A 378 5.07 -50.32 25.88
CA THR A 378 5.43 -48.98 25.36
C THR A 378 4.18 -48.16 25.09
N TYR A 379 4.11 -46.99 25.72
CA TYR A 379 3.09 -45.99 25.46
C TYR A 379 3.67 -44.85 24.62
N TYR A 380 2.80 -44.16 23.90
CA TYR A 380 3.12 -42.97 23.12
C TYR A 380 2.43 -41.78 23.78
N ALA A 381 3.14 -40.67 23.87
CA ALA A 381 2.63 -39.40 24.36
C ALA A 381 2.99 -38.29 23.37
N ILE A 382 2.10 -37.33 23.19
CA ILE A 382 2.39 -36.14 22.39
C ILE A 382 3.50 -35.31 23.05
N THR A 383 4.39 -34.72 22.24
CA THR A 383 5.42 -33.78 22.72
C THR A 383 4.87 -32.35 22.68
N PRO A 384 5.52 -31.37 23.34
CA PRO A 384 5.17 -29.96 23.17
C PRO A 384 5.18 -29.52 21.70
N ALA A 385 6.14 -30.01 20.91
CA ALA A 385 6.20 -29.76 19.47
C ALA A 385 4.99 -30.34 18.71
N GLY A 386 4.55 -31.54 19.07
CA GLY A 386 3.33 -32.17 18.52
C GLY A 386 2.07 -31.41 18.88
N LEU A 387 1.96 -30.90 20.11
CA LEU A 387 0.81 -30.12 20.56
C LEU A 387 0.74 -28.77 19.83
N THR A 388 1.85 -28.04 19.75
CA THR A 388 1.93 -26.79 18.97
C THR A 388 1.59 -27.01 17.49
N ALA A 389 2.04 -28.11 16.89
CA ALA A 389 1.69 -28.45 15.51
C ALA A 389 0.20 -28.73 15.32
N LEU A 390 -0.43 -29.43 16.29
CA LEU A 390 -1.86 -29.72 16.27
C LEU A 390 -2.71 -28.44 16.42
N GLU A 391 -2.33 -27.55 17.34
CA GLU A 391 -3.02 -26.27 17.57
C GLU A 391 -2.92 -25.32 16.36
N ALA A 392 -1.74 -25.28 15.71
CA ALA A 392 -1.54 -24.48 14.51
C ALA A 392 -2.47 -24.89 13.36
N ILE A 393 -2.73 -26.18 13.19
CA ILE A 393 -3.62 -26.70 12.14
C ILE A 393 -5.10 -26.40 12.49
N ARG A 394 -5.51 -26.56 13.75
CA ARG A 394 -6.86 -26.22 14.22
C ARG A 394 -7.20 -24.75 14.05
N ALA A 395 -6.23 -23.87 14.26
CA ALA A 395 -6.38 -22.42 14.07
C ALA A 395 -6.57 -22.00 12.60
N ASP A 396 -6.20 -22.86 11.65
CA ASP A 396 -6.40 -22.65 10.21
C ASP A 396 -7.76 -23.20 9.75
N GLU A 397 -8.21 -24.35 10.26
CA GLU A 397 -9.54 -24.91 9.98
C GLU A 397 -10.69 -24.06 10.56
N GLY A 398 -10.46 -23.38 11.69
CA GLY A 398 -11.45 -22.52 12.36
C GLY A 398 -11.81 -21.22 11.65
N ARG A 399 -11.14 -20.84 10.55
CA ARG A 399 -11.44 -19.62 9.77
C ARG A 399 -12.47 -19.84 8.65
N GLY A 400 -13.02 -21.05 8.54
CA GLY A 400 -13.91 -21.48 7.45
C GLY A 400 -15.36 -21.82 7.81
N GLN A 401 -15.88 -21.43 8.99
CA GLN A 401 -17.31 -21.60 9.31
C GLN A 401 -18.07 -20.27 9.24
N PRO A 402 -19.22 -20.20 8.52
CA PRO A 402 -20.12 -19.04 8.58
C PRO A 402 -20.75 -18.97 9.99
N PRO A 403 -21.18 -17.78 10.44
CA PRO A 403 -21.69 -17.62 11.79
C PRO A 403 -22.89 -18.52 12.03
N THR A 404 -22.78 -19.30 13.10
CA THR A 404 -23.86 -20.07 13.71
C THR A 404 -25.07 -19.17 13.91
N ARG A 405 -26.20 -19.56 13.31
CA ARG A 405 -27.52 -19.07 13.68
C ARG A 405 -27.68 -19.18 15.20
N LEU A 406 -27.93 -18.05 15.85
CA LEU A 406 -28.62 -17.99 17.13
C LEU A 406 -29.52 -16.75 17.09
N LEU A 407 -30.83 -17.06 17.12
CA LEU A 407 -32.01 -16.29 17.55
C LEU A 407 -31.96 -14.76 17.52
#